data_AF-A0A3B1E327-F1
#
_entry.id   AF-A0A3B1E327-F1
#
_cell.length_a   1.000
_cell.length_b   1.000
_cell.length_c   1.000
_cell.angle_alpha   90.00
_cell.angle_beta   90.00
_cell.angle_gamma   90.00
#
_symmetry.space_group_name_H-M   'P 1'
#
loop_
_entity.id
_entity.type
_entity.pdbx_description
1 polymer ?
#
loop_
_entity_poly.entity_id
_entity_poly.type
_entity_poly.pdbx_seq_one_letter_code
_entity_poly.pdbx_strand_id
1 'polypeptide(L)'
;CGAVVNGRPHGPQKSTTLCQLHMRNFKDGDMIVIEPWRSNAFKVVKDLVVDRSAFDRVMAAGGFTSIKTGSAPEAHTLPIPKGNSDLAMDAASCIGCGACVASCPNASAMLFVSAKVSQLSLLPQGQIEAKKRVLNMVEQMDKEGFGGCSNAYECEVTCPKDISVTNIARMNKEYLVAQMTK
;
A
#
# COMPACT_ATOMS: atom_id res chain seq x y z
N CYS A 1 14.40 0.26 -5.19
CA CYS A 1 14.77 -0.77 -6.17
C CYS A 1 13.54 -1.38 -6.87
N GLY A 2 12.46 -0.62 -7.10
CA GLY A 2 11.29 -1.19 -7.75
C GLY A 2 11.48 -1.35 -9.25
N ALA A 3 11.39 -2.57 -9.79
CA ALA A 3 11.35 -2.83 -11.22
C ALA A 3 10.57 -4.13 -11.51
N VAL A 4 10.02 -4.21 -12.72
CA VAL A 4 9.39 -5.42 -13.26
C VAL A 4 10.49 -6.30 -13.83
N VAL A 5 10.52 -7.57 -13.45
CA VAL A 5 11.48 -8.56 -13.95
C VAL A 5 10.71 -9.67 -14.64
N ASN A 6 10.95 -9.86 -15.93
CA ASN A 6 10.25 -10.84 -16.77
C ASN A 6 8.71 -10.72 -16.63
N GLY A 7 8.19 -9.49 -16.67
CA GLY A 7 6.76 -9.20 -16.55
C GLY A 7 6.17 -9.26 -15.14
N ARG A 8 6.97 -9.59 -14.10
CA ARG A 8 6.51 -9.67 -12.71
C ARG A 8 7.15 -8.59 -11.84
N PRO A 9 6.39 -7.76 -11.10
CA PRO A 9 6.98 -6.79 -10.20
C PRO A 9 7.85 -7.46 -9.13
N HIS A 10 9.08 -6.96 -8.96
CA HIS A 10 10.12 -7.58 -8.11
C HIS A 10 10.56 -9.00 -8.51
N GLY A 11 10.07 -9.54 -9.63
CA GLY A 11 10.45 -10.85 -10.16
C GLY A 11 9.63 -12.03 -9.63
N PRO A 12 10.08 -13.26 -9.90
CA PRO A 12 9.25 -14.46 -9.71
C PRO A 12 9.22 -15.00 -8.28
N GLN A 13 10.08 -14.51 -7.39
CA GLN A 13 10.15 -14.97 -6.00
C GLN A 13 9.06 -14.31 -5.16
N LYS A 14 8.32 -15.11 -4.38
CA LYS A 14 7.30 -14.61 -3.46
C LYS A 14 7.93 -13.82 -2.32
N SER A 15 7.19 -12.87 -1.76
CA SER A 15 7.57 -12.12 -0.55
C SER A 15 8.95 -11.48 -0.63
N THR A 16 9.39 -11.11 -1.84
CA THR A 16 10.76 -10.71 -2.13
C THR A 16 10.77 -9.38 -2.89
N THR A 17 11.70 -8.49 -2.54
CA THR A 17 11.96 -7.27 -3.30
C THR A 17 13.10 -7.50 -4.29
N LEU A 18 13.20 -6.66 -5.33
CA LEU A 18 14.23 -6.79 -6.36
C LEU A 18 15.66 -6.84 -5.78
N CYS A 19 15.96 -6.04 -4.74
CA CYS A 19 17.29 -6.04 -4.13
C CYS A 19 17.63 -7.34 -3.39
N GLN A 20 16.64 -8.19 -3.14
CA GLN A 20 16.79 -9.52 -2.54
C GLN A 20 16.58 -10.64 -3.57
N LEU A 21 16.29 -10.30 -4.83
CA LEU A 21 16.19 -11.26 -5.91
C LEU A 21 17.60 -11.61 -6.41
N HIS A 22 18.13 -12.74 -5.93
CA HIS A 22 19.46 -13.18 -6.27
C HIS A 22 19.51 -13.90 -7.63
N MET A 23 20.64 -13.75 -8.34
CA MET A 23 20.88 -14.37 -9.66
C MET A 23 20.78 -15.90 -9.66
N ARG A 24 21.07 -16.56 -8.54
CA ARG A 24 20.93 -18.02 -8.36
C ARG A 24 19.51 -18.57 -8.54
N ASN A 25 18.51 -17.69 -8.61
CA ASN A 25 17.12 -18.05 -8.87
C ASN A 25 16.81 -18.14 -10.37
N PHE A 26 17.77 -17.80 -11.24
CA PHE A 26 17.69 -17.91 -12.69
C PHE A 26 18.64 -19.01 -13.17
N LYS A 27 18.36 -19.56 -14.35
CA LYS A 27 19.22 -20.57 -14.97
C LYS A 27 20.31 -19.89 -15.79
N ASP A 28 21.44 -20.55 -15.92
CA ASP A 28 22.52 -20.09 -16.80
C ASP A 28 22.01 -20.01 -18.24
N GLY A 29 22.25 -18.86 -18.88
CA GLY A 29 21.76 -18.55 -20.22
C GLY A 29 20.35 -17.93 -20.29
N ASP A 30 19.64 -17.75 -19.16
CA ASP A 30 18.37 -17.05 -19.15
C ASP A 30 18.52 -15.57 -19.58
N MET A 31 17.63 -15.12 -20.47
CA MET A 31 17.47 -13.70 -20.75
C MET A 31 16.57 -13.06 -19.69
N ILE A 32 17.07 -12.04 -19.00
CA ILE A 32 16.34 -11.30 -17.99
C ILE A 32 15.97 -9.91 -18.52
N VAL A 33 14.67 -9.64 -18.61
CA VAL A 33 14.13 -8.35 -19.01
C VAL A 33 13.75 -7.57 -17.75
N ILE A 34 14.29 -6.36 -17.61
CA ILE A 34 14.02 -5.47 -16.48
C ILE A 34 13.40 -4.18 -17.00
N GLU A 35 12.25 -3.81 -16.45
CA GLU A 35 11.45 -2.65 -16.89
C GLU A 35 11.03 -1.78 -15.70
N PRO A 36 10.80 -0.47 -15.90
CA PRO A 36 10.23 0.38 -14.84
C PRO A 36 8.80 -0.04 -14.48
N TRP A 37 8.27 0.54 -13.40
CA TRP A 37 6.85 0.38 -13.06
C TRP A 37 5.94 0.84 -14.20
N ARG A 38 4.95 0.01 -14.52
CA ARG A 38 3.95 0.30 -15.55
C ARG A 38 2.70 0.90 -14.89
N SER A 39 2.63 2.22 -14.81
CA SER A 39 1.44 2.96 -14.37
C SER A 39 1.53 4.43 -14.78
N ASN A 40 0.41 5.02 -15.23
CA ASN A 40 0.35 6.46 -15.57
C ASN A 40 0.65 7.36 -14.37
N ALA A 41 0.32 6.92 -13.16
CA ALA A 41 0.60 7.64 -11.92
C ALA A 41 2.07 7.50 -11.46
N PHE A 42 2.83 6.53 -12.02
CA PHE A 42 4.26 6.36 -11.80
C PHE A 42 5.05 6.67 -13.07
N LYS A 43 5.16 7.97 -13.37
CA LYS A 43 5.84 8.45 -14.58
C LYS A 43 7.32 8.06 -14.56
N VAL A 44 7.80 7.52 -15.67
CA VAL A 44 9.22 7.23 -15.85
C VAL A 44 9.98 8.55 -15.93
N VAL A 45 10.99 8.69 -15.07
CA VAL A 45 11.93 9.82 -15.09
C VAL A 45 13.05 9.50 -16.08
N LYS A 46 13.75 8.38 -15.85
CA LYS A 46 14.81 7.86 -16.71
C LYS A 46 15.12 6.41 -16.37
N ASP A 47 15.33 5.57 -17.38
CA ASP A 47 15.67 4.15 -17.23
C ASP A 47 14.65 3.41 -16.33
N LEU A 48 15.09 2.91 -15.17
CA LEU A 48 14.24 2.22 -14.18
C LEU A 48 13.70 3.15 -13.09
N VAL A 49 14.06 4.45 -13.12
CA VAL A 49 13.65 5.42 -12.12
C VAL A 49 12.28 5.98 -12.49
N VAL A 50 11.33 5.85 -11.56
CA VAL A 50 9.97 6.39 -11.67
C VAL A 50 9.68 7.37 -10.55
N ASP A 51 8.88 8.39 -10.86
CA ASP A 51 8.32 9.31 -9.87
C ASP A 51 7.19 8.61 -9.11
N ARG A 52 7.27 8.62 -7.78
CA ARG A 52 6.32 7.99 -6.85
C ARG A 52 5.67 8.99 -5.91
N SER A 53 5.85 10.29 -6.12
CA SER A 53 5.33 11.35 -5.25
C SER A 53 3.80 11.32 -5.10
N ALA A 54 3.09 10.64 -6.00
CA ALA A 54 1.67 10.32 -5.85
C ALA A 54 1.37 9.60 -4.51
N PHE A 55 2.20 8.64 -4.11
CA PHE A 55 2.04 7.95 -2.82
C PHE A 55 2.30 8.88 -1.63
N ASP A 56 3.26 9.80 -1.75
CA ASP A 56 3.54 10.76 -0.68
C ASP A 56 2.36 11.72 -0.48
N ARG A 57 1.74 12.19 -1.56
CA ARG A 57 0.52 13.03 -1.51
C ARG A 57 -0.66 12.28 -0.89
N VAL A 58 -0.85 11.01 -1.25
CA VAL A 58 -1.88 10.14 -0.64
C VAL A 58 -1.63 9.98 0.87
N MET A 59 -0.38 9.77 1.29
CA MET A 59 -0.03 9.70 2.72
C MET A 59 -0.29 11.03 3.43
N ALA A 60 0.04 12.17 2.81
CA ALA A 60 -0.22 13.50 3.37
C ALA A 60 -1.72 13.79 3.53
N ALA A 61 -2.61 13.13 2.78
CA ALA A 61 -4.05 13.35 2.86
C ALA A 61 -4.72 12.75 4.12
N GLY A 62 -4.09 11.77 4.77
CA GLY A 62 -4.65 11.13 5.97
C GLY A 62 -3.86 9.96 6.57
N GLY A 63 -2.69 9.64 6.05
CA GLY A 63 -1.81 8.58 6.52
C GLY A 63 -1.07 8.91 7.82
N PHE A 64 -1.71 9.65 8.73
CA PHE A 64 -1.20 10.07 10.02
C PHE A 64 -2.28 10.02 11.10
N THR A 65 -1.84 10.24 12.34
CA THR A 65 -2.71 10.50 13.50
C THR A 65 -2.31 11.82 14.12
N SER A 66 -3.28 12.71 14.31
CA SER A 66 -3.06 14.02 14.94
C SER A 66 -2.99 13.87 16.45
N ILE A 67 -1.90 14.35 17.05
CA ILE A 67 -1.75 14.42 18.51
C ILE A 67 -1.15 15.77 18.92
N LYS A 68 -1.61 16.30 20.06
CA LYS A 68 -0.97 17.47 20.67
C LYS A 68 0.41 17.07 21.20
N THR A 69 1.44 17.83 20.83
CA THR A 69 2.80 17.60 21.31
C THR A 69 2.85 17.58 22.84
N GLY A 70 3.51 16.57 23.42
CA GLY A 70 3.60 16.37 24.87
C GLY A 70 2.34 15.79 25.54
N SER A 71 1.28 15.49 24.78
CA SER A 71 0.05 14.86 25.30
C SER A 71 -0.05 13.36 24.98
N ALA A 72 1.06 12.74 24.54
CA ALA A 72 1.09 11.30 24.32
C ALA A 72 0.93 10.58 25.67
N PRO A 73 -0.08 9.71 25.83
CA PRO A 73 -0.22 8.94 27.05
C PRO A 73 0.91 7.91 27.15
N GLU A 74 1.15 7.40 28.36
CA GLU A 74 2.11 6.32 28.59
C GLU A 74 1.69 5.06 27.82
N ALA A 75 2.65 4.31 27.26
CA ALA A 75 2.40 3.25 26.29
C ALA A 75 1.49 2.11 26.80
N HIS A 76 1.52 1.82 28.10
CA HIS A 76 0.71 0.78 28.74
C HIS A 76 -0.67 1.26 29.18
N THR A 77 -0.97 2.57 29.12
CA THR A 77 -2.27 3.10 29.56
C THR A 77 -3.43 2.81 28.61
N LEU A 78 -3.16 2.52 27.33
CA LEU A 78 -4.19 2.27 26.33
C LEU A 78 -4.11 0.82 25.82
N PRO A 79 -4.82 -0.12 26.45
CA PRO A 79 -4.79 -1.51 26.05
C PRO A 79 -5.37 -1.66 24.64
N ILE A 80 -4.68 -2.43 23.80
CA ILE A 80 -5.09 -2.76 22.43
C ILE A 80 -5.32 -4.26 22.36
N PRO A 81 -6.50 -4.73 21.88
CA PRO A 81 -6.72 -6.14 21.65
C PRO A 81 -5.63 -6.73 20.75
N LYS A 82 -5.06 -7.88 21.13
CA LYS A 82 -3.93 -8.49 20.40
C LYS A 82 -4.21 -8.65 18.90
N GLY A 83 -5.41 -9.11 18.55
CA GLY A 83 -5.81 -9.26 17.14
C GLY A 83 -5.80 -7.94 16.36
N ASN A 84 -6.18 -6.82 16.98
CA ASN A 84 -6.11 -5.52 16.32
C ASN A 84 -4.66 -5.05 16.18
N SER A 85 -3.84 -5.27 17.20
CA SER A 85 -2.40 -4.94 17.14
C SER A 85 -1.70 -5.70 16.03
N ASP A 86 -1.99 -6.99 15.86
CA ASP A 86 -1.37 -7.83 14.83
C ASP A 86 -1.79 -7.39 13.44
N LEU A 87 -3.10 -7.25 13.21
CA LEU A 87 -3.63 -6.77 11.93
C LEU A 87 -3.12 -5.37 11.58
N ALA A 88 -2.96 -4.49 12.56
CA ALA A 88 -2.40 -3.15 12.36
C ALA A 88 -0.93 -3.24 11.96
N MET A 89 -0.14 -4.08 12.63
CA MET A 89 1.28 -4.27 12.34
C MET A 89 1.51 -4.94 10.98
N ASP A 90 0.69 -5.94 10.64
CA ASP A 90 0.70 -6.61 9.34
C ASP A 90 0.42 -5.59 8.22
N ALA A 91 -0.59 -4.73 8.39
CA ALA A 91 -0.87 -3.65 7.45
C ALA A 91 0.27 -2.60 7.42
N ALA A 92 0.89 -2.30 8.57
CA ALA A 92 2.01 -1.36 8.68
C ALA A 92 3.28 -1.83 7.96
N SER A 93 3.44 -3.15 7.78
CA SER A 93 4.56 -3.73 7.04
C SER A 93 4.65 -3.27 5.58
N CYS A 94 3.59 -2.63 5.05
CA CYS A 94 3.58 -2.04 3.72
C CYS A 94 4.68 -0.97 3.58
N ILE A 95 5.70 -1.30 2.80
CA ILE A 95 6.84 -0.42 2.47
C ILE A 95 6.54 0.57 1.33
N GLY A 96 5.30 0.57 0.84
CA GLY A 96 4.86 1.45 -0.25
C GLY A 96 5.71 1.30 -1.51
N CYS A 97 6.14 0.09 -1.91
CA CYS A 97 7.07 -0.11 -3.05
C CYS A 97 6.44 0.13 -4.44
N GLY A 98 5.11 0.06 -4.55
CA GLY A 98 4.38 0.27 -5.80
C GLY A 98 4.14 -1.00 -6.63
N ALA A 99 4.61 -2.18 -6.19
CA ALA A 99 4.41 -3.45 -6.90
C ALA A 99 2.91 -3.75 -7.14
N CYS A 100 2.07 -3.50 -6.14
CA CYS A 100 0.62 -3.68 -6.22
C CYS A 100 -0.06 -2.82 -7.30
N VAL A 101 0.50 -1.64 -7.60
CA VAL A 101 0.02 -0.77 -8.67
C VAL A 101 0.49 -1.30 -10.01
N ALA A 102 1.78 -1.65 -10.11
CA ALA A 102 2.39 -2.14 -11.34
C ALA A 102 1.82 -3.48 -11.82
N SER A 103 1.33 -4.33 -10.91
CA SER A 103 0.71 -5.61 -11.26
C SER A 103 -0.79 -5.51 -11.56
N CYS A 104 -1.47 -4.48 -11.03
CA CYS A 104 -2.91 -4.34 -11.19
C CYS A 104 -3.24 -3.94 -12.64
N PRO A 105 -4.16 -4.63 -13.33
CA PRO A 105 -4.59 -4.25 -14.68
C PRO A 105 -5.15 -2.83 -14.76
N ASN A 106 -5.77 -2.34 -13.67
CA ASN A 106 -6.31 -0.99 -13.56
C ASN A 106 -5.30 0.02 -12.97
N ALA A 107 -4.05 -0.39 -12.73
CA ALA A 107 -3.05 0.39 -11.98
C ALA A 107 -3.61 0.93 -10.64
N SER A 108 -4.39 0.12 -9.93
CA SER A 108 -5.04 0.55 -8.69
C SER A 108 -4.06 0.62 -7.52
N ALA A 109 -4.13 1.70 -6.74
CA ALA A 109 -3.38 1.86 -5.49
C ALA A 109 -4.16 1.36 -4.26
N MET A 110 -5.33 0.71 -4.45
CA MET A 110 -6.21 0.32 -3.35
C MET A 110 -5.55 -0.54 -2.28
N LEU A 111 -4.63 -1.44 -2.63
CA LEU A 111 -3.92 -2.25 -1.61
C LEU A 111 -3.00 -1.38 -0.74
N PHE A 112 -2.30 -0.41 -1.35
CA PHE A 112 -1.46 0.54 -0.61
C PHE A 112 -2.30 1.43 0.30
N VAL A 113 -3.34 2.06 -0.24
CA VAL A 113 -4.22 2.97 0.52
C VAL A 113 -4.89 2.21 1.66
N SER A 114 -5.44 1.04 1.38
CA SER A 114 -6.14 0.25 2.38
C SER A 114 -5.25 -0.28 3.50
N ALA A 115 -3.99 -0.63 3.21
CA ALA A 115 -3.03 -0.97 4.25
C ALA A 115 -2.74 0.23 5.16
N LYS A 116 -2.57 1.43 4.59
CA LYS A 116 -2.31 2.66 5.35
C LYS A 116 -3.52 3.18 6.12
N VAL A 117 -4.73 2.95 5.62
CA VAL A 117 -5.96 3.18 6.38
C VAL A 117 -6.06 2.17 7.53
N SER A 118 -5.93 0.87 7.23
CA SER A 118 -6.09 -0.20 8.20
C SER A 118 -5.08 -0.15 9.35
N GLN A 119 -3.81 0.14 9.06
CA GLN A 119 -2.76 0.25 10.10
C GLN A 119 -3.13 1.29 11.17
N LEU A 120 -3.90 2.33 10.81
CA LEU A 120 -4.27 3.43 11.69
C LEU A 120 -5.67 3.25 12.27
N SER A 121 -6.66 2.83 11.47
CA SER A 121 -8.05 2.68 11.90
C SER A 121 -8.25 1.54 12.91
N LEU A 122 -7.39 0.52 12.91
CA LEU A 122 -7.41 -0.56 13.89
C LEU A 122 -6.91 -0.15 15.27
N LEU A 123 -6.15 0.94 15.36
CA LEU A 123 -5.56 1.45 16.59
C LEU A 123 -6.45 2.55 17.19
N PRO A 124 -6.64 2.59 18.53
CA PRO A 124 -7.52 3.58 19.16
C PRO A 124 -7.17 5.03 18.81
N GLN A 125 -5.88 5.35 18.68
CA GLN A 125 -5.41 6.69 18.36
C GLN A 125 -5.90 7.15 16.98
N GLY A 126 -5.97 6.22 16.00
CA GLY A 126 -6.39 6.53 14.64
C GLY A 126 -7.90 6.50 14.41
N GLN A 127 -8.70 6.01 15.37
CA GLN A 127 -10.16 5.88 15.21
C GLN A 127 -10.87 7.22 15.07
N ILE A 128 -10.41 8.25 15.78
CA ILE A 128 -11.00 9.60 15.77
C ILE A 128 -11.01 10.18 14.34
N GLU A 129 -9.92 9.94 13.60
CA GLU A 129 -9.75 10.47 12.25
C GLU A 129 -10.14 9.47 11.16
N ALA A 130 -10.59 8.25 11.50
CA ALA A 130 -10.79 7.16 10.53
C ALA A 130 -11.71 7.54 9.36
N LYS A 131 -12.87 8.17 9.63
CA LYS A 131 -13.81 8.61 8.58
C LYS A 131 -13.18 9.65 7.65
N LYS A 132 -12.54 10.68 8.21
CA LYS A 132 -11.89 11.74 7.43
C LYS A 132 -10.69 11.18 6.65
N ARG A 133 -9.90 10.31 7.27
CA ARG A 133 -8.76 9.62 6.67
C ARG A 133 -9.18 8.86 5.42
N VAL A 134 -10.15 7.97 5.53
CA VAL A 134 -10.52 7.10 4.40
C VAL A 134 -11.09 7.92 3.24
N LEU A 135 -11.94 8.92 3.52
CA LEU A 135 -12.48 9.82 2.50
C LEU A 135 -11.36 10.59 1.78
N ASN A 136 -10.47 11.24 2.54
CA ASN A 136 -9.40 12.07 1.99
C ASN A 136 -8.37 11.24 1.21
N MET A 137 -7.97 10.08 1.73
CA MET A 137 -6.97 9.24 1.09
C MET A 137 -7.49 8.60 -0.19
N VAL A 138 -8.76 8.17 -0.22
CA VAL A 138 -9.40 7.66 -1.45
C VAL A 138 -9.57 8.80 -2.47
N GLU A 139 -10.07 9.96 -2.04
CA GLU A 139 -10.20 11.12 -2.93
C GLU A 139 -8.85 11.55 -3.52
N GLN A 140 -7.78 11.57 -2.71
CA GLN A 140 -6.44 11.88 -3.20
C GLN A 140 -5.94 10.81 -4.16
N MET A 141 -6.16 9.52 -3.87
CA MET A 141 -5.79 8.43 -4.78
C MET A 141 -6.46 8.59 -6.16
N ASP A 142 -7.73 8.95 -6.18
CA ASP A 142 -8.46 9.19 -7.44
C ASP A 142 -7.89 10.41 -8.18
N LYS A 143 -7.51 11.48 -7.48
CA LYS A 143 -6.85 12.67 -8.07
C LYS A 143 -5.48 12.35 -8.68
N GLU A 144 -4.75 11.38 -8.14
CA GLU A 144 -3.48 10.90 -8.73
C GLU A 144 -3.68 10.06 -10.00
N GLY A 145 -4.92 9.70 -10.34
CA GLY A 145 -5.24 8.93 -11.53
C GLY A 145 -5.01 7.42 -11.38
N PHE A 146 -4.98 6.90 -10.15
CA PHE A 146 -5.00 5.46 -9.92
C PHE A 146 -6.40 4.90 -10.22
N GLY A 147 -6.48 3.67 -10.75
CA GLY A 147 -7.76 3.02 -11.02
C GLY A 147 -8.44 2.44 -9.77
N GLY A 148 -9.73 2.14 -9.89
CA GLY A 148 -10.50 1.43 -8.87
C GLY A 148 -10.20 -0.07 -8.80
N CYS A 149 -10.53 -0.69 -7.67
CA CYS A 149 -10.39 -2.14 -7.47
C CYS A 149 -11.45 -2.91 -8.28
N SER A 150 -11.02 -3.85 -9.12
CA SER A 150 -11.87 -4.81 -9.85
C SER A 150 -11.80 -6.24 -9.31
N ASN A 151 -11.19 -6.43 -8.14
CA ASN A 151 -10.98 -7.75 -7.52
C ASN A 151 -10.18 -8.73 -8.39
N ALA A 152 -9.14 -8.23 -9.06
CA ALA A 152 -8.19 -9.07 -9.80
C ALA A 152 -7.20 -9.84 -8.89
N TYR A 153 -7.03 -9.42 -7.64
CA TYR A 153 -6.17 -10.03 -6.60
C TYR A 153 -4.65 -10.12 -6.89
N GLU A 154 -4.20 -9.70 -8.08
CA GLU A 154 -2.77 -9.67 -8.43
C GLU A 154 -1.92 -8.81 -7.47
N CYS A 155 -2.54 -7.80 -6.84
CA CYS A 155 -1.86 -6.92 -5.90
C CYS A 155 -1.36 -7.65 -4.63
N GLU A 156 -2.10 -8.64 -4.13
CA GLU A 156 -1.71 -9.46 -2.97
C GLU A 156 -0.65 -10.47 -3.36
N VAL A 157 -0.82 -11.13 -4.52
CA VAL A 157 0.13 -12.13 -5.04
C VAL A 157 1.53 -11.56 -5.24
N THR A 158 1.64 -10.34 -5.77
CA THR A 158 2.94 -9.71 -6.04
C THR A 158 3.55 -9.01 -4.83
N CYS A 159 2.80 -8.86 -3.72
CA CYS A 159 3.23 -8.00 -2.63
C CYS A 159 4.46 -8.60 -1.93
N PRO A 160 5.60 -7.89 -1.85
CA PRO A 160 6.80 -8.42 -1.20
C PRO A 160 6.69 -8.45 0.34
N LYS A 161 5.55 -8.02 0.88
CA LYS A 161 5.24 -7.95 2.31
C LYS A 161 3.96 -8.70 2.65
N ASP A 162 3.42 -9.47 1.70
CA ASP A 162 2.25 -10.32 1.90
C ASP A 162 1.03 -9.55 2.48
N ILE A 163 0.89 -8.27 2.08
CA ILE A 163 -0.24 -7.45 2.48
C ILE A 163 -1.51 -8.06 1.91
N SER A 164 -2.42 -8.44 2.80
CA SER A 164 -3.66 -9.06 2.40
C SER A 164 -4.69 -8.09 1.84
N VAL A 165 -5.45 -8.54 0.82
CA VAL A 165 -6.62 -7.82 0.28
C VAL A 165 -7.76 -7.64 1.30
N THR A 166 -7.73 -8.35 2.43
CA THR A 166 -8.66 -8.11 3.54
C THR A 166 -8.62 -6.66 4.04
N ASN A 167 -7.47 -5.98 3.90
CA ASN A 167 -7.35 -4.55 4.15
C ASN A 167 -8.23 -3.74 3.18
N ILE A 168 -8.29 -4.10 1.90
CA ILE A 168 -9.17 -3.46 0.90
C ILE A 168 -10.63 -3.61 1.32
N ALA A 169 -11.03 -4.81 1.74
CA ALA A 169 -12.39 -5.05 2.21
C ALA A 169 -12.74 -4.18 3.44
N ARG A 170 -11.82 -4.07 4.41
CA ARG A 170 -11.99 -3.20 5.58
C ARG A 170 -12.13 -1.73 5.18
N MET A 171 -11.22 -1.24 4.33
CA MET A 171 -11.25 0.14 3.85
C MET A 171 -12.54 0.45 3.08
N ASN A 172 -13.00 -0.44 2.20
CA ASN A 172 -14.25 -0.25 1.46
C ASN A 172 -15.46 -0.15 2.40
N LYS A 173 -15.50 -0.99 3.45
CA LYS A 173 -16.54 -0.88 4.50
C LYS A 173 -16.47 0.46 5.22
N GLU A 174 -15.28 0.90 5.64
CA GLU A 174 -15.07 2.20 6.30
C GLU A 174 -15.48 3.35 5.38
N TYR A 175 -15.10 3.30 4.10
CA TYR A 175 -15.43 4.31 3.10
C TYR A 175 -16.94 4.43 2.88
N LEU A 176 -17.65 3.30 2.72
CA LEU A 176 -19.10 3.28 2.57
C LEU A 176 -19.82 3.87 3.79
N VAL A 177 -19.41 3.47 5.01
CA VAL A 177 -19.97 4.02 6.25
C VAL A 177 -19.69 5.52 6.37
N ALA A 178 -18.49 5.97 6.00
CA ALA A 178 -18.12 7.37 6.02
C ALA A 178 -18.94 8.20 5.03
N GLN A 179 -19.18 7.70 3.80
CA GLN A 179 -20.02 8.37 2.79
C GLN A 179 -21.49 8.50 3.23
N MET A 180 -22.04 7.49 3.91
CA MET A 180 -23.43 7.51 4.39
C MET A 180 -23.65 8.38 5.64
N THR A 181 -22.59 8.72 6.36
CA THR A 181 -22.65 9.48 7.62
C THR A 181 -21.94 10.82 7.53
N LYS A 182 -21.72 11.30 6.30
CA LYS A 182 -21.05 12.56 5.97
C LYS A 182 -21.95 13.76 6.22
#